data_AF-A0A9X2C618-F1
#
_entry.id   AF-A0A9X2C618-F1
#
_cell.length_a   1.000
_cell.length_b   1.000
_cell.length_c   1.000
_cell.angle_alpha   90.00
_cell.angle_beta   90.00
_cell.angle_gamma   90.00
#
_symmetry.space_group_name_H-M   'P 1'
#
loop_
_entity.id
_entity.type
_entity.pdbx_description
1 polymer ?
#
loop_
_entity_poly.entity_id
_entity_poly.type
_entity_poly.pdbx_seq_one_letter_code
_entity_poly.pdbx_strand_id
1 'polypeptide(L)'
;MAVGARQSDIRQQFLVEAVMVCLIGGAIGIGLSFAIGYLFSLFVKEWQMVFSLGSIVTAFACSTLIGIVFGFVPARNAARLDPIEALARD
;
A
#
# COMPACT_ATOMS: atom_id res chain seq x y z
N MET A 1 3.11 16.11 18.46
CA MET A 1 4.27 16.64 19.22
C MET A 1 3.89 17.56 20.40
N ALA A 2 2.62 17.90 20.59
CA ALA A 2 2.14 18.65 21.77
C ALA A 2 2.00 17.82 23.06
N VAL A 3 1.86 16.49 22.92
CA VAL A 3 1.63 15.54 24.03
C VAL A 3 2.87 14.67 24.33
N GLY A 4 4.06 15.03 23.80
CA GLY A 4 5.32 14.31 24.04
C GLY A 4 5.66 13.16 23.08
N ALA A 5 4.84 12.90 22.05
CA ALA A 5 5.15 11.90 21.02
C ALA A 5 6.44 12.26 20.25
N ARG A 6 7.37 11.31 20.14
CA ARG A 6 8.64 11.50 19.41
C ARG A 6 8.37 11.49 17.90
N GLN A 7 9.22 12.17 17.13
CA GLN A 7 9.18 12.15 15.66
C GLN A 7 9.28 10.73 15.09
N SER A 8 9.94 9.82 15.82
CA SER A 8 9.99 8.38 15.48
C SER A 8 8.62 7.72 15.48
N ASP A 9 7.74 8.10 16.41
CA ASP A 9 6.47 7.43 16.66
C ASP A 9 5.48 7.77 15.55
N ILE A 10 5.44 9.06 15.16
CA ILE A 10 4.66 9.54 14.01
C ILE A 10 5.11 8.85 12.72
N ARG A 11 6.43 8.76 12.51
CA ARG A 11 6.98 8.10 11.31
C ARG A 11 6.62 6.61 11.27
N GLN A 12 6.69 5.92 12.41
CA GLN A 12 6.31 4.51 12.50
C GLN A 12 4.82 4.31 12.27
N GLN A 13 3.96 5.16 12.83
CA GLN A 13 2.51 5.06 12.63
C GLN A 13 2.14 5.23 11.15
N PHE A 14 2.62 6.28 10.49
CA PHE A 14 2.35 6.50 9.06
C PHE A 14 2.91 5.37 8.18
N LEU A 15 4.09 4.84 8.52
CA LEU A 15 4.68 3.73 7.78
C LEU A 15 3.85 2.44 7.94
N VAL A 16 3.42 2.14 9.17
CA VAL A 16 2.57 0.98 9.45
C VAL A 16 1.23 1.11 8.73
N GLU A 17 0.62 2.29 8.76
CA GLU A 17 -0.64 2.56 8.06
C GLU A 17 -0.49 2.39 6.55
N ALA A 18 0.57 2.96 5.96
CA ALA A 18 0.85 2.80 4.54
C ALA A 18 1.07 1.32 4.14
N VAL A 19 1.86 0.58 4.92
CA VAL A 19 2.11 -0.85 4.68
C VAL A 19 0.82 -1.66 4.82
N MET A 20 0.01 -1.37 5.84
CA MET A 20 -1.25 -2.08 6.10
C MET A 20 -2.26 -1.85 4.96
N VAL A 21 -2.39 -0.62 4.47
CA VAL A 21 -3.22 -0.29 3.30
C VAL A 21 -2.72 -1.03 2.05
N CYS A 22 -1.40 -1.12 1.84
CA CYS A 22 -0.83 -1.83 0.69
C CYS A 22 -1.04 -3.34 0.76
N LEU A 23 -0.93 -3.95 1.94
CA LEU A 23 -1.20 -5.37 2.15
C LEU A 23 -2.67 -5.71 1.89
N ILE A 24 -3.58 -4.90 2.44
CA ILE A 24 -5.02 -5.07 2.23
C ILE A 24 -5.37 -4.87 0.75
N GLY A 25 -4.86 -3.81 0.12
CA GLY A 25 -5.06 -3.55 -1.31
C GLY A 25 -4.50 -4.67 -2.20
N GLY A 26 -3.32 -5.21 -1.86
CA GLY A 26 -2.72 -6.34 -2.56
C GLY A 26 -3.55 -7.62 -2.44
N ALA A 27 -4.03 -7.95 -1.24
CA ALA A 27 -4.90 -9.09 -1.02
C ALA A 27 -6.22 -8.98 -1.81
N ILE A 28 -6.86 -7.81 -1.79
CA ILE A 28 -8.07 -7.53 -2.56
C ILE A 28 -7.79 -7.62 -4.07
N GLY A 29 -6.65 -7.09 -4.54
CA GLY A 29 -6.25 -7.12 -5.95
C GLY A 29 -6.01 -8.55 -6.47
N ILE A 30 -5.39 -9.41 -5.68
CA ILE A 30 -5.23 -10.84 -6.01
C ILE A 30 -6.60 -11.52 -6.09
N GLY A 31 -7.49 -11.28 -5.11
CA GLY A 31 -8.85 -11.81 -5.11
C GLY A 31 -9.66 -11.38 -6.34
N LEU A 32 -9.60 -10.10 -6.70
CA LEU A 32 -10.21 -9.55 -7.92
C LEU A 32 -9.65 -10.19 -9.19
N SER A 33 -8.33 -10.40 -9.26
CA SER A 33 -7.69 -11.02 -10.42
C SER A 33 -8.20 -12.45 -10.66
N PHE A 34 -8.36 -13.24 -9.60
CA PHE A 34 -8.98 -14.58 -9.69
C PHE A 34 -10.46 -14.51 -10.07
N ALA A 35 -11.22 -13.57 -9.51
CA ALA A 35 -12.63 -13.40 -9.83
C ALA A 35 -12.84 -13.06 -11.32
N ILE A 36 -12.02 -12.14 -11.86
CA ILE A 36 -12.03 -11.78 -13.29
C ILE A 36 -11.61 -12.97 -14.14
N GLY A 37 -10.55 -13.70 -13.76
CA GLY A 37 -10.10 -14.89 -14.47
C GLY A 37 -11.18 -15.98 -14.56
N TYR A 38 -11.90 -16.22 -13.45
CA TYR A 38 -13.01 -17.16 -13.41
C TYR A 38 -14.17 -16.71 -14.29
N LEU A 39 -14.54 -15.42 -14.22
CA LEU A 39 -15.61 -14.86 -15.05
C LEU A 39 -15.26 -14.98 -16.54
N PHE A 40 -14.01 -14.69 -16.91
CA PHE A 40 -13.54 -14.81 -18.29
C PHE A 40 -13.60 -16.25 -18.81
N SER A 41 -13.24 -17.23 -17.96
CA SER A 41 -13.35 -18.66 -18.31
C SER A 41 -14.79 -19.12 -18.54
N LEU A 42 -15.80 -18.44 -17.98
CA LEU A 42 -17.21 -18.75 -18.23
C LEU A 42 -17.69 -18.22 -19.59
N PHE A 43 -17.18 -17.07 -20.03
CA PHE A 43 -17.59 -16.43 -21.29
C PHE A 43 -16.75 -16.89 -22.50
N VAL A 44 -15.48 -17.24 -22.29
CA VAL A 44 -14.54 -17.58 -23.37
C VAL A 44 -13.90 -18.93 -23.06
N LYS A 45 -14.33 -19.98 -23.78
CA LYS A 45 -13.79 -21.35 -23.64
C LYS A 45 -12.57 -21.63 -24.51
N GLU A 46 -12.35 -20.84 -25.57
CA GLU A 46 -11.27 -21.08 -26.52
C GLU A 46 -9.91 -20.56 -26.04
N TRP A 47 -9.88 -19.61 -25.10
CA TRP A 47 -8.66 -18.96 -24.63
C TRP A 47 -8.46 -19.27 -23.15
N GLN A 48 -7.38 -19.99 -22.83
CA GLN A 48 -7.03 -20.27 -21.43
C GLN A 48 -6.22 -19.12 -20.84
N MET A 49 -6.75 -18.49 -19.80
CA MET A 49 -6.05 -17.45 -19.06
C MET A 49 -5.07 -18.10 -18.07
N VAL A 50 -3.78 -18.08 -18.41
CA VAL A 50 -2.73 -18.70 -17.59
C VAL A 50 -2.18 -17.69 -16.59
N PHE A 51 -2.45 -17.91 -15.31
CA PHE A 51 -1.85 -17.15 -14.22
C PHE A 51 -0.51 -17.78 -13.83
N SER A 52 0.59 -17.06 -14.04
CA SER A 52 1.91 -17.50 -13.57
C SER A 52 2.15 -17.03 -12.14
N LEU A 53 2.64 -17.93 -11.28
CA LEU A 53 3.09 -17.56 -9.93
C LEU A 53 4.16 -16.44 -9.98
N GLY A 54 5.00 -16.43 -11.01
CA GLY A 54 6.00 -15.38 -11.20
C GLY A 54 5.38 -13.99 -11.37
N SER A 55 4.36 -13.85 -12.22
CA SER A 55 3.73 -12.54 -12.44
C SER A 55 2.97 -12.05 -11.20
N ILE A 56 2.35 -12.96 -10.45
CA ILE A 56 1.68 -12.62 -9.18
C ILE A 56 2.70 -12.10 -8.16
N VAL A 57 3.83 -12.80 -7.99
CA VAL A 57 4.89 -12.38 -7.06
C VAL A 57 5.50 -11.05 -7.48
N THR A 58 5.78 -10.85 -8.78
CA THR A 58 6.33 -9.58 -9.27
C THR A 58 5.34 -8.43 -9.11
N ALA A 59 4.05 -8.65 -9.40
CA ALA A 59 3.02 -7.63 -9.22
C ALA A 59 2.86 -7.24 -7.75
N PHE A 60 2.83 -8.23 -6.84
CA PHE A 60 2.76 -7.98 -5.41
C PHE A 60 3.99 -7.22 -4.90
N ALA A 61 5.19 -7.68 -5.26
CA ALA A 61 6.44 -7.02 -4.90
C ALA A 61 6.50 -5.57 -5.40
N CYS A 62 6.06 -5.32 -6.65
CA CYS A 62 6.01 -3.99 -7.23
C CYS A 62 5.02 -3.09 -6.47
N SER A 63 3.81 -3.59 -6.18
CA SER A 63 2.81 -2.87 -5.40
C SER A 63 3.31 -2.52 -3.98
N THR A 64 3.97 -3.47 -3.30
CA THR A 64 4.55 -3.23 -1.97
C THR A 64 5.68 -2.20 -2.02
N LEU A 65 6.56 -2.27 -3.03
CA LEU A 65 7.64 -1.29 -3.23
C LEU A 65 7.08 0.13 -3.42
N ILE A 66 6.09 0.27 -4.31
CA ILE A 66 5.39 1.54 -4.56
C ILE A 66 4.79 2.05 -3.23
N GLY A 67 4.10 1.18 -2.50
CA GLY A 67 3.52 1.50 -1.19
C GLY A 67 4.53 2.01 -0.17
N ILE A 68 5.68 1.34 -0.05
CA ILE A 68 6.76 1.74 0.84
C ILE A 68 7.35 3.08 0.41
N VAL A 69 7.62 3.28 -0.88
CA VAL A 69 8.20 4.52 -1.40
C VAL A 69 7.27 5.70 -1.16
N PHE A 70 6.00 5.56 -1.55
CA PHE A 70 4.99 6.62 -1.36
C PHE A 70 4.54 6.79 0.08
N GLY A 71 4.69 5.81 0.97
CA GLY A 71 4.41 5.95 2.41
C GLY A 71 5.58 6.53 3.20
N PHE A 72 6.82 6.19 2.83
CA PHE A 72 8.02 6.59 3.57
C PHE A 72 8.37 8.07 3.37
N VAL A 73 8.26 8.59 2.14
CA VAL A 73 8.55 10.00 1.83
C VAL A 73 7.65 10.97 2.62
N PRO A 74 6.31 10.84 2.63
CA PRO A 74 5.44 11.71 3.42
C PRO A 74 5.61 11.47 4.92
N ALA A 75 5.81 10.22 5.37
CA ALA A 75 6.08 9.94 6.79
C ALA A 75 7.34 10.66 7.29
N ARG A 76 8.38 10.73 6.45
CA ARG A 76 9.60 11.48 6.76
C ARG A 76 9.36 12.98 6.80
N ASN A 77 8.54 13.52 5.89
CA ASN A 77 8.21 14.94 5.87
C ASN A 77 7.34 15.34 7.07
N ALA A 78 6.33 14.52 7.42
CA ALA A 78 5.45 14.75 8.58
C ALA A 78 6.23 14.71 9.90
N ALA A 79 7.21 13.80 10.03
CA ALA A 79 8.05 13.73 11.21
C ALA A 79 8.98 14.95 11.38
N ARG A 80 9.24 15.73 10.31
CA ARG A 80 10.12 16.91 10.33
C ARG A 80 9.36 18.23 10.46
N LEU A 81 8.03 18.22 10.45
CA LEU A 81 7.26 19.45 10.63
C LEU A 81 7.47 19.99 12.05
N ASP A 82 7.70 21.30 12.19
CA ASP A 82 7.81 21.88 13.51
C ASP A 82 6.45 21.84 14.24
N PRO A 83 6.41 21.36 15.50
CA PRO A 83 5.17 21.21 16.25
C PRO A 83 4.37 22.51 16.36
N ILE A 84 5.09 23.64 16.42
CA ILE A 84 4.52 24.98 16.57
C ILE A 84 3.82 25.40 15.28
N GLU A 85 4.42 25.14 14.11
CA GLU A 85 3.81 25.38 12.80
C GLU A 85 2.62 24.45 12.53
N ALA A 86 2.67 23.21 13.00
CA ALA A 86 1.55 22.28 12.87
C ALA A 86 0.33 22.70 13.71
N LEU A 87 0.55 23.34 14.87
CA LEU A 87 -0.49 23.85 15.77
C LEU A 87 -0.97 25.26 15.41
N ALA A 88 -0.11 26.08 14.81
CA ALA A 88 -0.44 27.44 14.38
C ALA A 88 -1.11 27.50 13.00
N ARG A 89 -1.36 26.34 12.36
CA ARG A 89 -2.02 26.25 11.06
C ARG A 89 -3.55 26.16 11.15
N ASP A 90 -4.12 26.53 12.30
CA ASP A 90 -5.53 26.88 12.48
C ASP A 90 -5.69 28.40 12.66
#